data_AF-A0A2E5VZY2-F1
#
_entry.id   AF-A0A2E5VZY2-F1
#
_cell.length_a   1.000
_cell.length_b   1.000
_cell.length_c   1.000
_cell.angle_alpha   90.00
_cell.angle_beta   90.00
_cell.angle_gamma   90.00
#
_symmetry.space_group_name_H-M   'P 1'
#
loop_
_entity.id
_entity.type
_entity.pdbx_description
1 polymer ?
#
loop_
_entity_poly.entity_id
_entity_poly.type
_entity_poly.pdbx_seq_one_letter_code
_entity_poly.pdbx_strand_id
1 'polypeptide(L)'
;MAETEVVENYPTNFEVWIDEFNDWQTRIGFDPSWLGDYRFDIKFDWDTAGGEIEFGDFEGMPKWERRMQIPQQNITDAIITMVSVQGDTEFASVEQQNHLLEAAPTEYDKKSALRIMCEEQRHGWQMAYLLCTFFGEQGVREAAKLLERNAQEGTRILGSFNEPIDHWLDFFMFTHFIDRDGKYQLKMLSTSSFKPLAASMGPMLKEESFHLGTGANGLRRIVKQGVIPCSFIQKYVNKWVSTGLDLFGTDESTSAQWAYVYGIKGRYDEREASEAADRDQLNEASRELYFQELREEMRRISNARKEGEPELFIPSDKFRRSIGKYAGKNYTVEGDPFRGNDEEWEAYLSSVLPTDEDEELLLNEYLKKEWIQYREWKGN
;
A
#
# COMPACT_ATOMS: atom_id res chain seq x y z
N MET A 1 -9.94 -24.60 -6.53
CA MET A 1 -9.02 -23.46 -6.44
C MET A 1 -8.93 -22.93 -7.86
N ALA A 2 -9.19 -21.63 -8.08
CA ALA A 2 -8.99 -21.03 -9.39
C ALA A 2 -7.53 -21.24 -9.82
N GLU A 3 -7.32 -21.60 -11.08
CA GLU A 3 -6.00 -21.90 -11.62
C GLU A 3 -5.28 -20.59 -11.92
N THR A 4 -4.15 -20.34 -11.27
CA THR A 4 -3.31 -19.17 -11.56
C THR A 4 -2.43 -19.49 -12.75
N GLU A 5 -2.64 -18.78 -13.86
CA GLU A 5 -1.79 -18.86 -15.04
C GLU A 5 -0.48 -18.12 -14.79
N VAL A 6 0.66 -18.72 -15.19
CA VAL A 6 1.98 -18.08 -15.22
C VAL A 6 2.40 -17.92 -16.67
N VAL A 7 2.75 -16.69 -17.07
CA VAL A 7 3.17 -16.40 -18.46
C VAL A 7 4.57 -16.96 -18.72
N GLU A 8 4.71 -17.78 -19.77
CA GLU A 8 5.98 -18.45 -20.09
C GLU A 8 6.91 -17.62 -21.01
N ASN A 9 6.35 -16.74 -21.86
CA ASN A 9 7.11 -15.97 -22.84
C ASN A 9 6.73 -14.50 -22.80
N TYR A 10 7.72 -13.61 -22.84
CA TYR A 10 7.53 -12.18 -22.75
C TYR A 10 7.62 -11.49 -24.12
N PRO A 11 6.85 -10.41 -24.36
CA PRO A 11 7.01 -9.62 -25.57
C PRO A 11 8.32 -8.81 -25.51
N THR A 12 8.92 -8.55 -26.67
CA THR A 12 10.22 -7.83 -26.79
C THR A 12 10.25 -6.49 -26.03
N ASN A 13 9.16 -5.74 -26.05
CA ASN A 13 9.10 -4.47 -25.30
C ASN A 13 9.24 -4.66 -23.80
N PHE A 14 8.70 -5.76 -23.25
CA PHE A 14 8.86 -6.08 -21.84
C PHE A 14 10.25 -6.63 -21.56
N GLU A 15 10.83 -7.45 -22.44
CA GLU A 15 12.22 -7.92 -22.32
C GLU A 15 13.22 -6.77 -22.21
N VAL A 16 13.05 -5.69 -22.98
CA VAL A 16 13.88 -4.48 -22.85
C VAL A 16 13.71 -3.80 -21.49
N TRP A 17 12.48 -3.71 -20.99
CA TRP A 17 12.21 -3.13 -19.67
C TRP A 17 12.81 -3.98 -18.52
N ILE A 18 12.93 -5.30 -18.70
CA ILE A 18 13.59 -6.19 -17.72
C ILE A 18 15.06 -5.80 -17.51
N ASP A 19 15.76 -5.41 -18.57
CA ASP A 19 17.14 -4.93 -18.45
C ASP A 19 17.21 -3.65 -17.61
N GLU A 20 16.28 -2.70 -17.84
CA GLU A 20 16.17 -1.47 -17.04
C GLU A 20 15.83 -1.76 -15.57
N PHE A 21 14.99 -2.77 -15.30
CA PHE A 21 14.65 -3.19 -13.95
C PHE A 21 15.87 -3.74 -13.19
N ASN A 22 16.71 -4.55 -13.84
CA ASN A 22 17.93 -5.07 -13.22
C ASN A 22 18.92 -3.95 -12.86
N ASP A 23 19.03 -2.94 -13.73
CA ASP A 23 19.82 -1.73 -13.45
C ASP A 23 19.21 -0.92 -12.29
N TRP A 24 17.89 -0.81 -12.22
CA TRP A 24 17.20 -0.16 -11.10
C TRP A 24 17.49 -0.85 -9.76
N GLN A 25 17.41 -2.18 -9.67
CA GLN A 25 17.73 -2.93 -8.43
C GLN A 25 19.12 -2.55 -7.90
N THR A 26 20.11 -2.55 -8.80
CA THR A 26 21.49 -2.18 -8.46
C THR A 26 21.59 -0.72 -7.99
N ARG A 27 20.90 0.20 -8.68
CA ARG A 27 20.92 1.64 -8.37
C ARG A 27 20.33 1.95 -6.99
N ILE A 28 19.29 1.22 -6.56
CA ILE A 28 18.65 1.44 -5.26
C ILE A 28 19.34 0.71 -4.10
N GLY A 29 20.45 0.02 -4.38
CA GLY A 29 21.20 -0.75 -3.38
C GLY A 29 20.59 -2.11 -3.04
N PHE A 30 19.63 -2.61 -3.82
CA PHE A 30 19.06 -3.94 -3.64
C PHE A 30 20.03 -4.98 -4.24
N ASP A 31 20.61 -5.84 -3.42
CA ASP A 31 21.52 -6.90 -3.87
C ASP A 31 20.71 -8.04 -4.53
N PRO A 32 20.85 -8.29 -5.84
CA PRO A 32 20.09 -9.33 -6.53
C PRO A 32 20.35 -10.74 -5.98
N SER A 33 21.46 -10.98 -5.27
CA SER A 33 21.73 -12.26 -4.63
C SER A 33 20.73 -12.60 -3.52
N TRP A 34 20.06 -11.59 -2.94
CA TRP A 34 19.01 -11.79 -1.94
C TRP A 34 17.77 -12.48 -2.50
N LEU A 35 17.56 -12.43 -3.82
CA LEU A 35 16.45 -13.14 -4.46
C LEU A 35 16.57 -14.66 -4.33
N GLY A 36 17.79 -15.19 -4.29
CA GLY A 36 18.05 -16.64 -4.29
C GLY A 36 17.31 -17.35 -5.43
N ASP A 37 16.40 -18.27 -5.08
CA ASP A 37 15.59 -19.03 -6.04
C ASP A 37 14.27 -18.33 -6.42
N TYR A 38 14.00 -17.13 -5.91
CA TYR A 38 12.82 -16.35 -6.27
C TYR A 38 12.83 -16.00 -7.77
N ARG A 39 11.65 -16.06 -8.40
CA ARG A 39 11.46 -15.71 -9.81
C ARG A 39 10.33 -14.71 -9.93
N PHE A 40 10.54 -13.69 -10.75
CA PHE A 40 9.52 -12.70 -11.07
C PHE A 40 8.56 -13.26 -12.11
N ASP A 41 7.44 -13.78 -11.63
CA ASP A 41 6.39 -14.37 -12.46
C ASP A 41 5.25 -13.38 -12.71
N ILE A 42 4.77 -13.36 -13.96
CA ILE A 42 3.50 -12.74 -14.34
C ILE A 42 2.38 -13.74 -14.08
N LYS A 43 1.42 -13.35 -13.24
CA LYS A 43 0.36 -14.22 -12.74
C LYS A 43 -1.02 -13.64 -13.05
N PHE A 44 -1.90 -14.49 -13.57
CA PHE A 44 -3.31 -14.13 -13.82
C PHE A 44 -4.27 -15.13 -13.19
N ASP A 45 -5.37 -14.63 -12.61
CA ASP A 45 -6.53 -15.39 -12.16
C ASP A 45 -7.74 -15.00 -13.03
N TRP A 46 -7.80 -15.58 -14.23
CA TRP A 46 -8.83 -15.26 -15.24
C TRP A 46 -10.23 -15.68 -14.80
N ASP A 47 -10.33 -16.77 -14.02
CA ASP A 47 -11.60 -17.29 -13.52
C ASP A 47 -12.26 -16.29 -12.58
N THR A 48 -11.50 -15.76 -11.62
CA THR A 48 -12.02 -14.78 -10.64
C THR A 48 -12.25 -13.41 -11.29
N ALA A 49 -11.49 -13.05 -12.32
CA ALA A 49 -11.75 -11.83 -13.08
C ALA A 49 -13.11 -11.87 -13.80
N GLY A 50 -13.56 -13.04 -14.25
CA GLY A 50 -14.83 -13.18 -14.96
C GLY A 50 -14.82 -12.59 -16.38
N GLY A 51 -15.95 -12.75 -17.07
CA GLY A 51 -16.11 -12.38 -18.48
C GLY A 51 -16.92 -11.10 -18.73
N GLU A 52 -17.61 -10.58 -17.73
CA GLU A 52 -18.55 -9.46 -17.86
C GLU A 52 -18.15 -8.28 -16.98
N ILE A 53 -18.46 -7.07 -17.43
CA ILE A 53 -18.27 -5.82 -16.69
C ILE A 53 -19.35 -5.75 -15.62
N GLU A 54 -18.93 -5.52 -14.37
CA GLU A 54 -19.77 -5.76 -13.18
C GLU A 54 -20.54 -4.52 -12.70
N PHE A 55 -20.15 -3.32 -13.15
CA PHE A 55 -20.73 -2.05 -12.72
C PHE A 55 -20.43 -0.94 -13.73
N GLY A 56 -21.02 0.24 -13.50
CA GLY A 56 -20.86 1.40 -14.36
C GLY A 56 -21.73 1.35 -15.61
N ASP A 57 -21.47 2.23 -16.56
CA ASP A 57 -22.35 2.41 -17.73
C ASP A 57 -22.16 1.31 -18.79
N PHE A 58 -21.15 0.44 -18.61
CA PHE A 58 -20.87 -0.72 -19.45
C PHE A 58 -21.26 -2.05 -18.78
N GLU A 59 -21.98 -2.02 -17.66
CA GLU A 59 -22.42 -3.21 -16.93
C GLU A 59 -23.10 -4.24 -17.86
N GLY A 60 -22.77 -5.52 -17.67
CA GLY A 60 -23.29 -6.64 -18.48
C GLY A 60 -22.65 -6.80 -19.87
N MET A 61 -21.77 -5.88 -20.28
CA MET A 61 -20.98 -6.05 -21.50
C MET A 61 -19.74 -6.93 -21.24
N PRO A 62 -19.13 -7.54 -22.29
CA PRO A 62 -17.91 -8.30 -22.11
C PRO A 62 -16.71 -7.47 -21.60
N LYS A 63 -15.94 -8.10 -20.70
CA LYS A 63 -14.52 -7.88 -20.39
C LYS A 63 -13.71 -7.32 -21.58
N TRP A 64 -13.04 -6.16 -21.47
CA TRP A 64 -12.01 -5.79 -22.48
C TRP A 64 -10.72 -6.57 -22.21
N GLU A 65 -10.27 -7.34 -23.20
CA GLU A 65 -9.05 -8.16 -23.14
C GLU A 65 -7.85 -7.48 -23.81
N ARG A 66 -8.10 -6.50 -24.68
CA ARG A 66 -7.06 -5.76 -25.41
C ARG A 66 -7.47 -4.31 -25.65
N ARG A 67 -6.48 -3.43 -25.81
CA ARG A 67 -6.69 -1.99 -26.07
C ARG A 67 -7.73 -1.69 -27.15
N MET A 68 -7.72 -2.44 -28.25
CA MET A 68 -8.64 -2.22 -29.38
C MET A 68 -10.13 -2.44 -29.05
N GLN A 69 -10.45 -3.06 -27.91
CA GLN A 69 -11.82 -3.23 -27.44
C GLN A 69 -12.28 -2.07 -26.53
N ILE A 70 -11.36 -1.24 -26.05
CA ILE A 70 -11.67 -0.11 -25.19
C ILE A 70 -12.31 1.01 -26.06
N PRO A 71 -13.54 1.46 -25.78
CA PRO A 71 -14.30 2.30 -26.71
C PRO A 71 -13.73 3.69 -26.97
N GLN A 72 -13.01 4.26 -26.00
CA GLN A 72 -12.55 5.65 -26.05
C GLN A 72 -11.15 5.81 -25.43
N GLN A 73 -10.40 6.82 -25.91
CA GLN A 73 -9.02 7.06 -25.46
C GLN A 73 -8.93 7.48 -23.99
N ASN A 74 -9.86 8.30 -23.49
CA ASN A 74 -9.95 8.68 -22.07
C ASN A 74 -10.12 7.47 -21.14
N ILE A 75 -10.84 6.43 -21.56
CA ILE A 75 -10.97 5.18 -20.78
C ILE A 75 -9.63 4.44 -20.77
N THR A 76 -8.93 4.40 -21.91
CA THR A 76 -7.59 3.82 -22.02
C THR A 76 -6.60 4.56 -21.10
N ASP A 77 -6.61 5.89 -21.12
CA ASP A 77 -5.74 6.72 -20.29
C ASP A 77 -6.05 6.56 -18.80
N ALA A 78 -7.32 6.40 -18.43
CA ALA A 78 -7.72 6.11 -17.05
C ALA A 78 -7.20 4.74 -16.58
N ILE A 79 -7.27 3.70 -17.42
CA ILE A 79 -6.69 2.38 -17.09
C ILE A 79 -5.18 2.48 -16.93
N ILE A 80 -4.49 3.12 -17.89
CA ILE A 80 -3.04 3.35 -17.81
C ILE A 80 -2.69 4.08 -16.51
N THR A 81 -3.43 5.12 -16.14
CA THR A 81 -3.22 5.86 -14.89
C THR A 81 -3.34 4.95 -13.67
N MET A 82 -4.37 4.08 -13.61
CA MET A 82 -4.54 3.15 -12.49
C MET A 82 -3.39 2.14 -12.41
N VAL A 83 -2.97 1.57 -13.54
CA VAL A 83 -1.84 0.64 -13.62
C VAL A 83 -0.54 1.33 -13.21
N SER A 84 -0.30 2.55 -13.68
CA SER A 84 0.90 3.32 -13.38
C SER A 84 0.99 3.75 -11.92
N VAL A 85 -0.12 4.17 -11.30
CA VAL A 85 -0.14 4.54 -9.88
C VAL A 85 0.09 3.30 -9.01
N GLN A 86 -0.60 2.18 -9.29
CA GLN A 86 -0.36 0.92 -8.57
C GLN A 86 1.09 0.45 -8.74
N GLY A 87 1.63 0.44 -9.96
CA GLY A 87 3.01 0.00 -10.19
C GLY A 87 4.06 0.91 -9.54
N ASP A 88 3.75 2.19 -9.33
CA ASP A 88 4.67 3.13 -8.70
C ASP A 88 4.84 2.90 -7.20
N THR A 89 3.78 2.45 -6.51
CA THR A 89 3.83 2.17 -5.08
C THR A 89 4.74 0.99 -4.76
N GLU A 90 4.74 -0.04 -5.61
CA GLU A 90 5.45 -1.29 -5.31
C GLU A 90 6.97 -1.10 -5.36
N PHE A 91 7.47 -0.27 -6.28
CA PHE A 91 8.90 0.05 -6.32
C PHE A 91 9.29 1.05 -5.24
N ALA A 92 8.39 1.95 -4.87
CA ALA A 92 8.65 2.91 -3.81
C ALA A 92 8.84 2.23 -2.45
N SER A 93 8.02 1.22 -2.11
CA SER A 93 8.15 0.52 -0.83
C SER A 93 9.52 -0.16 -0.68
N VAL A 94 10.06 -0.72 -1.76
CA VAL A 94 11.41 -1.34 -1.79
C VAL A 94 12.51 -0.30 -1.60
N GLU A 95 12.39 0.86 -2.23
CA GLU A 95 13.34 1.98 -2.10
C GLU A 95 13.37 2.55 -0.68
N GLN A 96 12.20 2.66 -0.05
CA GLN A 96 12.08 3.17 1.31
C GLN A 96 12.67 2.19 2.34
N GLN A 97 12.68 0.88 2.08
CA GLN A 97 12.83 -0.12 3.14
C GLN A 97 14.08 -0.99 3.05
N ASN A 98 14.73 -1.12 1.88
CA ASN A 98 15.79 -2.13 1.69
C ASN A 98 16.96 -2.01 2.69
N HIS A 99 17.32 -0.78 3.09
CA HIS A 99 18.39 -0.51 4.04
C HIS A 99 18.14 -1.12 5.43
N LEU A 100 16.88 -1.41 5.79
CA LEU A 100 16.50 -2.00 7.08
C LEU A 100 16.96 -3.45 7.24
N LEU A 101 17.27 -4.15 6.13
CA LEU A 101 17.70 -5.55 6.15
C LEU A 101 19.02 -5.75 6.92
N GLU A 102 19.86 -4.74 7.01
CA GLU A 102 21.12 -4.77 7.78
C GLU A 102 20.88 -4.67 9.29
N ALA A 103 19.82 -3.96 9.69
CA ALA A 103 19.47 -3.68 11.08
C ALA A 103 18.33 -4.58 11.61
N ALA A 104 18.05 -5.70 10.94
CA ALA A 104 16.94 -6.59 11.28
C ALA A 104 17.01 -7.08 12.74
N PRO A 105 15.91 -7.01 13.51
CA PRO A 105 15.93 -7.39 14.92
C PRO A 105 16.09 -8.90 15.12
N THR A 106 15.62 -9.70 14.16
CA THR A 106 15.81 -11.15 14.12
C THR A 106 15.92 -11.64 12.69
N GLU A 107 16.44 -12.86 12.51
CA GLU A 107 16.47 -13.52 11.21
C GLU A 107 15.07 -13.76 10.63
N TYR A 108 14.08 -14.02 11.48
CA TYR A 108 12.68 -14.13 11.05
C TYR A 108 12.19 -12.82 10.43
N ASP A 109 12.52 -11.70 11.06
CA ASP A 109 12.10 -10.37 10.60
C ASP A 109 12.82 -10.01 9.30
N LYS A 110 14.13 -10.28 9.20
CA LYS A 110 14.92 -10.10 7.98
C LYS A 110 14.32 -10.86 6.79
N LYS A 111 14.05 -12.16 6.96
CA LYS A 111 13.47 -13.01 5.91
C LYS A 111 12.06 -12.60 5.53
N SER A 112 11.26 -12.13 6.50
CA SER A 112 9.90 -11.64 6.25
C SER A 112 9.93 -10.36 5.42
N ALA A 113 10.77 -9.38 5.79
CA ALA A 113 10.94 -8.14 5.03
C ALA A 113 11.49 -8.39 3.63
N LEU A 114 12.50 -9.26 3.49
CA LEU A 114 13.02 -9.63 2.18
C LEU A 114 11.95 -10.28 1.29
N ARG A 115 11.11 -11.16 1.85
CA ARG A 115 9.98 -11.74 1.11
C ARG A 115 9.01 -10.66 0.63
N ILE A 116 8.65 -9.71 1.49
CA ILE A 116 7.78 -8.58 1.13
C ILE A 116 8.42 -7.81 -0.04
N MET A 117 9.68 -7.40 0.07
CA MET A 117 10.38 -6.68 -0.99
C MET A 117 10.46 -7.46 -2.32
N CYS A 118 10.60 -8.79 -2.29
CA CYS A 118 10.54 -9.61 -3.49
C CYS A 118 9.14 -9.64 -4.12
N GLU A 119 8.10 -9.78 -3.28
CA GLU A 119 6.70 -9.77 -3.73
C GLU A 119 6.32 -8.39 -4.29
N GLU A 120 6.73 -7.30 -3.65
CA GLU A 120 6.50 -5.92 -4.13
C GLU A 120 7.15 -5.67 -5.49
N GLN A 121 8.39 -6.09 -5.68
CA GLN A 121 9.04 -6.03 -7.00
C GLN A 121 8.29 -6.85 -8.04
N ARG A 122 7.71 -8.00 -7.66
CA ARG A 122 6.86 -8.80 -8.56
C ARG A 122 5.54 -8.10 -8.90
N HIS A 123 4.97 -7.33 -7.98
CA HIS A 123 3.76 -6.53 -8.24
C HIS A 123 4.06 -5.40 -9.23
N GLY A 124 5.17 -4.68 -9.03
CA GLY A 124 5.63 -3.66 -9.97
C GLY A 124 5.94 -4.25 -11.36
N TRP A 125 6.59 -5.43 -11.39
CA TRP A 125 6.85 -6.22 -12.60
C TRP A 125 5.55 -6.61 -13.33
N GLN A 126 4.51 -7.02 -12.59
CA GLN A 126 3.18 -7.30 -13.13
C GLN A 126 2.54 -6.05 -13.78
N MET A 127 2.64 -4.89 -13.13
CA MET A 127 2.09 -3.64 -13.68
C MET A 127 2.87 -3.17 -14.92
N ALA A 128 4.21 -3.27 -14.90
CA ALA A 128 5.04 -2.98 -16.06
C ALA A 128 4.72 -3.90 -17.25
N TYR A 129 4.49 -5.19 -17.01
CA TYR A 129 4.04 -6.12 -18.05
C TYR A 129 2.72 -5.70 -18.67
N LEU A 130 1.73 -5.30 -17.85
CA LEU A 130 0.46 -4.82 -18.37
C LEU A 130 0.64 -3.59 -19.27
N LEU A 131 1.47 -2.64 -18.84
CA LEU A 131 1.81 -1.44 -19.61
C LEU A 131 2.46 -1.81 -20.95
N CYS A 132 3.58 -2.54 -20.92
CA CYS A 132 4.37 -2.90 -22.11
C CYS A 132 3.61 -3.77 -23.10
N THR A 133 2.72 -4.66 -22.61
CA THR A 133 2.03 -5.66 -23.44
C THR A 133 0.77 -5.11 -24.07
N PHE A 134 -0.03 -4.34 -23.32
CA PHE A 134 -1.39 -3.99 -23.76
C PHE A 134 -1.53 -2.55 -24.29
N PHE A 135 -0.58 -1.65 -24.02
CA PHE A 135 -0.73 -0.22 -24.32
C PHE A 135 0.30 0.36 -25.30
N GLY A 136 1.10 -0.49 -25.95
CA GLY A 136 2.03 -0.08 -27.02
C GLY A 136 3.08 0.94 -26.54
N GLU A 137 3.48 1.86 -27.40
CA GLU A 137 4.53 2.86 -27.08
C GLU A 137 4.20 3.73 -25.86
N GLN A 138 2.93 4.08 -25.65
CA GLN A 138 2.52 4.83 -24.46
C GLN A 138 2.76 4.00 -23.19
N GLY A 139 2.37 2.72 -23.21
CA GLY A 139 2.61 1.80 -22.11
C GLY A 139 4.09 1.64 -21.78
N VAL A 140 4.94 1.43 -22.80
CA VAL A 140 6.40 1.33 -22.61
C VAL A 140 6.97 2.58 -21.92
N ARG A 141 6.55 3.77 -22.33
CA ARG A 141 6.98 5.02 -21.67
C ARG A 141 6.50 5.12 -20.23
N GLU A 142 5.27 4.71 -19.93
CA GLU A 142 4.79 4.73 -18.54
C GLU A 142 5.49 3.68 -17.67
N ALA A 143 5.84 2.52 -18.23
CA ALA A 143 6.60 1.48 -17.54
C ALA A 143 8.03 1.95 -17.20
N ALA A 144 8.72 2.63 -18.13
CA ALA A 144 10.04 3.20 -17.88
C ALA A 144 10.01 4.19 -16.70
N LYS A 145 8.99 5.05 -16.63
CA LYS A 145 8.85 6.02 -15.53
C LYS A 145 8.69 5.37 -14.14
N LEU A 146 8.21 4.12 -14.06
CA LEU A 146 8.13 3.38 -12.79
C LEU A 146 9.51 3.20 -12.16
N LEU A 147 10.56 3.11 -12.98
CA LEU A 147 11.95 2.93 -12.58
C LEU A 147 12.73 4.26 -12.54
N GLU A 148 12.24 5.31 -13.22
CA GLU A 148 12.88 6.64 -13.20
C GLU A 148 12.61 7.41 -11.90
N ARG A 149 11.40 7.30 -11.34
CA ARG A 149 11.06 7.91 -10.06
C ARG A 149 11.74 7.17 -8.92
N ASN A 150 11.99 7.88 -7.83
CA ASN A 150 12.66 7.38 -6.65
C ASN A 150 12.13 8.03 -5.36
N ALA A 151 11.81 7.20 -4.36
CA ALA A 151 11.27 7.63 -3.07
C ALA A 151 12.25 8.52 -2.29
N GLN A 152 13.56 8.24 -2.36
CA GLN A 152 14.58 9.00 -1.63
C GLN A 152 14.77 10.42 -2.21
N GLU A 153 14.39 10.62 -3.47
CA GLU A 153 14.37 11.93 -4.13
C GLU A 153 13.03 12.65 -3.99
N GLY A 154 12.04 12.02 -3.32
CA GLY A 154 10.70 12.59 -3.16
C GLY A 154 9.89 12.65 -4.46
N THR A 155 10.22 11.82 -5.45
CA THR A 155 9.64 11.91 -6.81
C THR A 155 8.54 10.88 -7.08
N ARG A 156 8.21 9.99 -6.13
CA ARG A 156 7.09 9.04 -6.27
C ARG A 156 5.75 9.77 -6.30
N ILE A 157 4.76 9.19 -6.99
CA ILE A 157 3.48 9.85 -7.30
C ILE A 157 2.70 10.19 -6.03
N LEU A 158 2.68 9.26 -5.07
CA LEU A 158 1.92 9.39 -3.84
C LEU A 158 2.84 9.81 -2.68
N GLY A 159 2.47 10.87 -1.96
CA GLY A 159 3.28 11.45 -0.89
C GLY A 159 3.69 10.43 0.19
N SER A 160 2.78 9.53 0.57
CA SER A 160 3.02 8.45 1.54
C SER A 160 4.20 7.54 1.19
N PHE A 161 4.48 7.38 -0.10
CA PHE A 161 5.56 6.57 -0.65
C PHE A 161 6.86 7.37 -0.85
N ASN A 162 6.90 8.61 -0.35
CA ASN A 162 8.10 9.43 -0.19
C ASN A 162 8.42 9.71 1.29
N GLU A 163 7.56 9.26 2.23
CA GLU A 163 7.81 9.41 3.66
C GLU A 163 8.98 8.50 4.10
N PRO A 164 9.89 8.96 4.97
CA PRO A 164 11.01 8.15 5.40
C PRO A 164 10.56 6.97 6.27
N ILE A 165 11.26 5.85 6.12
CA ILE A 165 11.08 4.62 6.92
C ILE A 165 12.44 4.27 7.53
N ASP A 166 12.79 4.90 8.65
CA ASP A 166 14.17 4.90 9.15
C ASP A 166 14.50 3.70 10.06
N HIS A 167 13.49 3.02 10.57
CA HIS A 167 13.66 1.94 11.54
C HIS A 167 12.54 0.90 11.48
N TRP A 168 12.74 -0.23 12.15
CA TRP A 168 11.80 -1.35 12.11
C TRP A 168 10.42 -1.09 12.71
N LEU A 169 10.24 -0.11 13.60
CA LEU A 169 8.91 0.27 14.07
C LEU A 169 8.08 0.87 12.91
N ASP A 170 8.66 1.81 12.16
CA ASP A 170 8.10 2.38 10.93
C ASP A 170 7.82 1.30 9.88
N PHE A 171 8.70 0.33 9.67
CA PHE A 171 8.43 -0.80 8.76
C PHE A 171 7.17 -1.57 9.15
N PHE A 172 7.00 -1.91 10.44
CA PHE A 172 5.80 -2.61 10.89
C PHE A 172 4.54 -1.72 10.85
N MET A 173 4.68 -0.40 11.04
CA MET A 173 3.57 0.54 10.85
C MET A 173 3.18 0.65 9.37
N PHE A 174 4.15 0.80 8.47
CA PHE A 174 3.95 0.88 7.03
C PHE A 174 3.23 -0.36 6.52
N THR A 175 3.77 -1.55 6.79
CA THR A 175 3.15 -2.82 6.38
C THR A 175 1.78 -3.09 7.02
N HIS A 176 1.46 -2.41 8.12
CA HIS A 176 0.15 -2.51 8.77
C HIS A 176 -0.89 -1.53 8.21
N PHE A 177 -0.46 -0.31 7.87
CA PHE A 177 -1.33 0.80 7.47
C PHE A 177 -1.30 1.06 5.95
N ILE A 178 -0.11 1.16 5.35
CA ILE A 178 0.09 1.54 3.96
C ILE A 178 -0.15 0.36 3.01
N ASP A 179 0.47 -0.79 3.22
CA ASP A 179 0.16 -2.03 2.44
C ASP A 179 -1.32 -2.40 2.56
N ARG A 180 -1.95 -2.06 3.70
CA ARG A 180 -3.39 -2.28 3.86
C ARG A 180 -4.22 -1.42 2.92
N ASP A 181 -3.77 -0.22 2.54
CA ASP A 181 -4.38 0.49 1.42
C ASP A 181 -4.23 -0.31 0.12
N GLY A 182 -3.04 -0.87 -0.16
CA GLY A 182 -2.78 -1.78 -1.27
C GLY A 182 -3.84 -2.88 -1.41
N LYS A 183 -4.16 -3.61 -0.32
CA LYS A 183 -5.27 -4.57 -0.28
C LYS A 183 -6.60 -3.97 -0.78
N TYR A 184 -6.95 -2.76 -0.35
CA TYR A 184 -8.19 -2.10 -0.78
C TYR A 184 -8.14 -1.72 -2.25
N GLN A 185 -7.03 -1.13 -2.72
CA GLN A 185 -6.83 -0.75 -4.11
C GLN A 185 -6.92 -1.97 -5.03
N LEU A 186 -6.19 -3.05 -4.71
CA LEU A 186 -6.19 -4.29 -5.45
C LEU A 186 -7.58 -4.95 -5.49
N LYS A 187 -8.31 -4.96 -4.35
CA LYS A 187 -9.68 -5.51 -4.32
C LYS A 187 -10.62 -4.69 -5.21
N MET A 188 -10.56 -3.36 -5.15
CA MET A 188 -11.36 -2.47 -6.00
C MET A 188 -11.03 -2.59 -7.50
N LEU A 189 -9.76 -2.86 -7.84
CA LEU A 189 -9.32 -3.09 -9.23
C LEU A 189 -9.62 -4.51 -9.72
N SER A 190 -9.88 -5.47 -8.81
CA SER A 190 -10.19 -6.86 -9.18
C SER A 190 -11.51 -7.03 -9.94
N THR A 191 -12.35 -5.99 -9.95
CA THR A 191 -13.63 -5.91 -10.67
C THR A 191 -13.52 -5.13 -11.99
N SER A 192 -12.31 -4.66 -12.36
CA SER A 192 -12.09 -3.80 -13.52
C SER A 192 -12.70 -4.32 -14.82
N SER A 193 -13.15 -3.40 -15.68
CA SER A 193 -13.62 -3.65 -17.04
C SER A 193 -12.48 -4.02 -18.00
N PHE A 194 -11.23 -3.76 -17.61
CA PHE A 194 -10.07 -4.29 -18.31
C PHE A 194 -9.63 -5.62 -17.68
N LYS A 195 -9.94 -6.71 -18.37
CA LYS A 195 -9.79 -8.09 -17.86
C LYS A 195 -8.36 -8.44 -17.43
N PRO A 196 -7.28 -8.08 -18.16
CA PRO A 196 -5.91 -8.36 -17.72
C PRO A 196 -5.56 -7.67 -16.39
N LEU A 197 -6.02 -6.43 -16.18
CA LEU A 197 -5.85 -5.75 -14.90
C LEU A 197 -6.60 -6.48 -13.80
N ALA A 198 -7.90 -6.75 -13.98
CA ALA A 198 -8.72 -7.48 -13.01
C ALA A 198 -8.10 -8.85 -12.63
N ALA A 199 -7.63 -9.60 -13.62
CA ALA A 199 -7.04 -10.93 -13.42
C ALA A 199 -5.69 -10.91 -12.69
N SER A 200 -4.94 -9.81 -12.76
CA SER A 200 -3.67 -9.71 -12.04
C SER A 200 -3.84 -9.46 -10.53
N MET A 201 -5.01 -8.99 -10.09
CA MET A 201 -5.25 -8.62 -8.69
C MET A 201 -5.32 -9.82 -7.74
N GLY A 202 -5.95 -10.93 -8.16
CA GLY A 202 -6.14 -12.11 -7.32
C GLY A 202 -4.82 -12.70 -6.77
N PRO A 203 -3.81 -12.94 -7.63
CA PRO A 203 -2.48 -13.37 -7.18
C PRO A 203 -1.79 -12.35 -6.26
N MET A 204 -1.85 -11.05 -6.56
CA MET A 204 -1.28 -10.00 -5.71
C MET A 204 -1.95 -9.95 -4.33
N LEU A 205 -3.28 -10.01 -4.26
CA LEU A 205 -4.04 -10.06 -3.00
C LEU A 205 -3.67 -11.25 -2.10
N LYS A 206 -3.29 -12.39 -2.68
CA LYS A 206 -2.80 -13.54 -1.91
C LYS A 206 -1.46 -13.25 -1.25
N GLU A 207 -0.56 -12.57 -1.97
CA GLU A 207 0.75 -12.14 -1.47
C GLU A 207 0.59 -11.04 -0.41
N GLU A 208 -0.26 -10.04 -0.67
CA GLU A 208 -0.58 -8.92 0.24
C GLU A 208 -0.96 -9.38 1.65
N SER A 209 -1.70 -10.49 1.76
CA SER A 209 -2.10 -11.06 3.04
C SER A 209 -0.92 -11.37 3.97
N PHE A 210 0.24 -11.70 3.42
CA PHE A 210 1.47 -11.91 4.17
C PHE A 210 2.06 -10.61 4.69
N HIS A 211 1.98 -9.53 3.91
CA HIS A 211 2.50 -8.21 4.24
C HIS A 211 1.75 -7.65 5.46
N LEU A 212 0.42 -7.63 5.38
CA LEU A 212 -0.47 -7.19 6.46
C LEU A 212 -0.28 -8.01 7.74
N GLY A 213 -0.11 -9.32 7.56
CA GLY A 213 0.17 -10.24 8.66
C GLY A 213 1.51 -9.96 9.34
N THR A 214 2.53 -9.56 8.56
CA THR A 214 3.86 -9.19 9.08
C THR A 214 3.79 -7.91 9.90
N GLY A 215 3.14 -6.86 9.40
CA GLY A 215 2.93 -5.60 10.14
C GLY A 215 2.16 -5.81 11.43
N ALA A 216 0.96 -6.42 11.34
CA ALA A 216 0.12 -6.67 12.52
C ALA A 216 0.81 -7.55 13.57
N ASN A 217 1.53 -8.59 13.13
CA ASN A 217 2.27 -9.47 14.05
C ASN A 217 3.47 -8.76 14.68
N GLY A 218 4.22 -7.95 13.90
CA GLY A 218 5.33 -7.15 14.39
C GLY A 218 4.88 -6.20 15.49
N LEU A 219 3.84 -5.39 15.23
CA LEU A 219 3.27 -4.48 16.24
C LEU A 219 2.80 -5.22 17.49
N ARG A 220 2.08 -6.33 17.34
CA ARG A 220 1.66 -7.15 18.49
C ARG A 220 2.85 -7.68 19.29
N ARG A 221 3.94 -8.10 18.63
CA ARG A 221 5.16 -8.59 19.29
C ARG A 221 5.87 -7.48 20.06
N ILE A 222 5.88 -6.25 19.55
CA ILE A 222 6.46 -5.08 20.23
C ILE A 222 5.63 -4.74 21.48
N VAL A 223 4.31 -4.59 21.31
CA VAL A 223 3.37 -4.28 22.40
C VAL A 223 3.44 -5.33 23.51
N LYS A 224 3.51 -6.62 23.14
CA LYS A 224 3.60 -7.72 24.11
C LYS A 224 4.95 -7.77 24.82
N GLN A 225 6.03 -7.36 24.15
CA GLN A 225 7.35 -7.28 24.76
C GLN A 225 7.38 -6.16 25.81
N GLY A 226 6.82 -4.99 25.48
CA GLY A 226 6.56 -3.89 26.43
C GLY A 226 7.81 -3.09 26.82
N VAL A 227 8.87 -3.16 26.01
CA VAL A 227 10.07 -2.31 26.19
C VAL A 227 9.83 -0.90 25.68
N ILE A 228 9.12 -0.78 24.54
CA ILE A 228 8.64 0.49 24.02
C ILE A 228 7.26 0.75 24.65
N PRO A 229 7.07 1.85 25.41
CA PRO A 229 5.79 2.17 26.02
C PRO A 229 4.67 2.34 24.99
N CYS A 230 3.42 1.98 25.32
CA CYS A 230 2.30 2.11 24.39
C CYS A 230 2.01 3.57 24.04
N SER A 231 2.21 4.51 24.97
CA SER A 231 2.11 5.95 24.67
C SER A 231 3.11 6.41 23.61
N PHE A 232 4.31 5.82 23.59
CA PHE A 232 5.33 6.09 22.58
C PHE A 232 4.95 5.48 21.23
N ILE A 233 4.50 4.22 21.22
CA ILE A 233 3.98 3.55 20.02
C ILE A 233 2.79 4.32 19.41
N GLN A 234 1.92 4.90 20.24
CA GLN A 234 0.77 5.68 19.79
C GLN A 234 1.16 6.89 18.93
N LYS A 235 2.32 7.52 19.18
CA LYS A 235 2.82 8.62 18.34
C LYS A 235 3.04 8.16 16.90
N TYR A 236 3.62 6.98 16.71
CA TYR A 236 3.85 6.39 15.38
C TYR A 236 2.54 5.91 14.74
N VAL A 237 1.59 5.40 15.52
CA VAL A 237 0.23 5.13 15.00
C VAL A 237 -0.41 6.42 14.47
N ASN A 238 -0.26 7.54 15.19
CA ASN A 238 -0.80 8.82 14.76
C ASN A 238 -0.13 9.34 13.47
N LYS A 239 1.19 9.17 13.33
CA LYS A 239 1.96 9.46 12.11
C LYS A 239 1.36 8.72 10.91
N TRP A 240 1.32 7.39 10.98
CA TRP A 240 1.03 6.54 9.81
C TRP A 240 -0.44 6.42 9.43
N VAL A 241 -1.37 6.52 10.38
CA VAL A 241 -2.81 6.44 10.06
C VAL A 241 -3.25 7.59 9.15
N SER A 242 -2.79 8.82 9.43
CA SER A 242 -3.14 10.00 8.62
C SER A 242 -2.67 9.83 7.17
N THR A 243 -1.44 9.36 7.01
CA THR A 243 -0.80 9.05 5.72
C THR A 243 -1.55 7.97 4.94
N GLY A 244 -2.02 6.90 5.61
CA GLY A 244 -2.83 5.85 4.98
C GLY A 244 -4.20 6.33 4.52
N LEU A 245 -4.87 7.18 5.31
CA LEU A 245 -6.19 7.72 4.96
C LEU A 245 -6.16 8.65 3.73
N ASP A 246 -5.06 9.37 3.53
CA ASP A 246 -4.88 10.27 2.39
C ASP A 246 -4.70 9.52 1.05
N LEU A 247 -4.26 8.26 1.06
CA LEU A 247 -4.10 7.45 -0.16
C LEU A 247 -5.42 7.21 -0.92
N PHE A 248 -6.56 7.29 -0.23
CA PHE A 248 -7.87 7.20 -0.85
C PHE A 248 -8.26 8.46 -1.66
N GLY A 249 -7.47 9.53 -1.63
CA GLY A 249 -7.72 10.75 -2.41
C GLY A 249 -8.75 11.68 -1.77
N THR A 250 -9.34 12.59 -2.55
CA THR A 250 -10.39 13.51 -2.07
C THR A 250 -11.71 12.78 -1.83
N ASP A 251 -12.53 13.28 -0.89
CA ASP A 251 -13.82 12.68 -0.53
C ASP A 251 -14.76 12.60 -1.74
N GLU A 252 -15.02 13.74 -2.36
CA GLU A 252 -15.70 13.85 -3.66
C GLU A 252 -14.66 13.95 -4.77
N SER A 253 -14.71 13.02 -5.73
CA SER A 253 -13.71 12.93 -6.79
C SER A 253 -14.33 12.59 -8.14
N THR A 254 -14.21 13.54 -9.09
CA THR A 254 -14.62 13.34 -10.48
C THR A 254 -13.81 12.23 -11.16
N SER A 255 -12.52 12.05 -10.80
CA SER A 255 -11.72 10.96 -11.38
C SER A 255 -12.17 9.59 -10.87
N ALA A 256 -12.53 9.47 -9.59
CA ALA A 256 -13.11 8.24 -9.03
C ALA A 256 -14.48 7.94 -9.66
N GLN A 257 -15.34 8.95 -9.79
CA GLN A 257 -16.63 8.83 -10.45
C GLN A 257 -16.49 8.31 -11.88
N TRP A 258 -15.59 8.88 -12.69
CA TRP A 258 -15.38 8.42 -14.06
C TRP A 258 -14.75 7.01 -14.13
N ALA A 259 -13.80 6.69 -13.25
CA ALA A 259 -13.26 5.33 -13.16
C ALA A 259 -14.37 4.32 -12.85
N TYR A 260 -15.34 4.68 -12.00
CA TYR A 260 -16.51 3.84 -11.72
C TYR A 260 -17.44 3.72 -12.93
N VAL A 261 -17.78 4.85 -13.56
CA VAL A 261 -18.63 4.91 -14.76
C VAL A 261 -18.07 4.05 -15.90
N TYR A 262 -16.75 4.04 -16.08
CA TYR A 262 -16.07 3.23 -17.09
C TYR A 262 -15.90 1.76 -16.70
N GLY A 263 -16.37 1.35 -15.51
CA GLY A 263 -16.21 0.01 -14.99
C GLY A 263 -14.79 -0.33 -14.54
N ILE A 264 -13.86 0.64 -14.42
CA ILE A 264 -12.43 0.39 -14.22
C ILE A 264 -12.11 0.02 -12.77
N LYS A 265 -12.74 0.71 -11.81
CA LYS A 265 -12.48 0.54 -10.36
C LYS A 265 -13.79 0.61 -9.61
N GLY A 266 -14.18 -0.51 -8.99
CA GLY A 266 -15.43 -0.63 -8.25
C GLY A 266 -15.29 -0.18 -6.80
N ARG A 267 -16.35 -0.32 -6.00
CA ARG A 267 -16.25 -0.24 -4.54
C ARG A 267 -15.45 -1.43 -3.99
N TYR A 268 -14.93 -1.28 -2.77
CA TYR A 268 -14.26 -2.38 -2.08
C TYR A 268 -15.15 -3.61 -1.90
N ASP A 269 -16.46 -3.40 -1.73
CA ASP A 269 -17.48 -4.41 -1.52
C ASP A 269 -18.44 -4.55 -2.72
N GLU A 270 -18.00 -4.20 -3.94
CA GLU A 270 -18.90 -4.14 -5.12
C GLU A 270 -19.71 -5.42 -5.36
N ARG A 271 -19.09 -6.60 -5.13
CA ARG A 271 -19.73 -7.91 -5.35
C ARG A 271 -20.65 -8.31 -4.19
N GLU A 272 -20.46 -7.73 -3.02
CA GLU A 272 -21.19 -8.02 -1.79
C GLU A 272 -22.31 -7.00 -1.52
N ALA A 273 -22.20 -5.80 -2.07
CA ALA A 273 -23.11 -4.69 -1.85
C ALA A 273 -24.48 -4.95 -2.52
N SER A 274 -25.55 -4.78 -1.73
CA SER A 274 -26.94 -4.83 -2.22
C SER A 274 -27.48 -3.48 -2.67
N GLU A 275 -26.83 -2.39 -2.27
CA GLU A 275 -27.24 -1.03 -2.56
C GLU A 275 -26.42 -0.44 -3.71
N ALA A 276 -27.03 0.47 -4.46
CA ALA A 276 -26.35 1.17 -5.54
C ALA A 276 -25.22 2.06 -4.97
N ALA A 277 -24.10 2.15 -5.69
CA ALA A 277 -23.00 3.02 -5.29
C ALA A 277 -23.43 4.50 -5.36
N ASP A 278 -23.14 5.25 -4.30
CA ASP A 278 -23.08 6.71 -4.38
C ASP A 278 -21.79 7.09 -5.10
N ARG A 279 -21.93 7.47 -6.38
CA ARG A 279 -20.80 7.73 -7.29
C ARG A 279 -19.98 8.95 -6.86
N ASP A 280 -20.54 9.84 -6.04
CA ASP A 280 -19.84 11.04 -5.56
C ASP A 280 -19.01 10.73 -4.30
N GLN A 281 -19.28 9.62 -3.60
CA GLN A 281 -18.68 9.27 -2.30
C GLN A 281 -17.83 7.99 -2.34
N LEU A 282 -17.41 7.53 -3.52
CA LEU A 282 -16.68 6.26 -3.69
C LEU A 282 -15.40 6.18 -2.86
N ASN A 283 -14.60 7.24 -2.85
CA ASN A 283 -13.36 7.31 -2.09
C ASN A 283 -13.63 7.33 -0.58
N GLU A 284 -14.61 8.13 -0.14
CA GLU A 284 -15.01 8.21 1.27
C GLU A 284 -15.54 6.86 1.77
N ALA A 285 -16.37 6.17 0.99
CA ALA A 285 -16.92 4.87 1.33
C ALA A 285 -15.82 3.81 1.54
N SER A 286 -14.86 3.71 0.60
CA SER A 286 -13.75 2.78 0.73
C SER A 286 -12.81 3.15 1.89
N ARG A 287 -12.57 4.45 2.12
CA ARG A 287 -11.76 4.94 3.24
C ARG A 287 -12.40 4.60 4.59
N GLU A 288 -13.72 4.72 4.71
CA GLU A 288 -14.43 4.40 5.95
C GLU A 288 -14.34 2.90 6.28
N LEU A 289 -14.48 2.03 5.28
CA LEU A 289 -14.29 0.58 5.47
C LEU A 289 -12.86 0.26 5.93
N TYR A 290 -11.85 0.89 5.32
CA TYR A 290 -10.44 0.79 5.73
C TYR A 290 -10.24 1.26 7.18
N PHE A 291 -10.82 2.41 7.51
CA PHE A 291 -10.71 3.01 8.84
C PHE A 291 -11.35 2.15 9.93
N GLN A 292 -12.49 1.52 9.64
CA GLN A 292 -13.12 0.54 10.54
C GLN A 292 -12.25 -0.71 10.74
N GLU A 293 -11.67 -1.25 9.67
CA GLU A 293 -10.74 -2.39 9.76
C GLU A 293 -9.53 -2.06 10.65
N LEU A 294 -8.92 -0.87 10.47
CA LEU A 294 -7.81 -0.42 11.31
C LEU A 294 -8.19 -0.35 12.79
N ARG A 295 -9.38 0.15 13.12
CA ARG A 295 -9.86 0.22 14.52
C ARG A 295 -9.98 -1.15 15.16
N GLU A 296 -10.48 -2.14 14.41
CA GLU A 296 -10.56 -3.51 14.90
C GLU A 296 -9.19 -4.14 15.09
N GLU A 297 -8.30 -3.98 14.12
CA GLU A 297 -6.94 -4.48 14.18
C GLU A 297 -6.16 -3.87 15.35
N MET A 298 -6.27 -2.56 15.56
CA MET A 298 -5.58 -1.88 16.66
C MET A 298 -6.07 -2.35 18.03
N ARG A 299 -7.38 -2.59 18.18
CA ARG A 299 -7.92 -3.24 19.40
C ARG A 299 -7.29 -4.63 19.61
N ARG A 300 -7.18 -5.45 18.56
CA ARG A 300 -6.58 -6.79 18.64
C ARG A 300 -5.09 -6.72 19.00
N ILE A 301 -4.35 -5.75 18.48
CA ILE A 301 -2.94 -5.51 18.78
C ILE A 301 -2.77 -5.05 20.24
N SER A 302 -3.56 -4.05 20.65
CA SER A 302 -3.52 -3.44 21.99
C SER A 302 -3.86 -4.42 23.12
N ASN A 303 -4.64 -5.48 22.86
CA ASN A 303 -4.94 -6.51 23.86
C ASN A 303 -3.71 -7.24 24.41
N ALA A 304 -2.56 -7.18 23.73
CA ALA A 304 -1.33 -7.83 24.17
C ALA A 304 -0.47 -6.96 25.12
N ARG A 305 -0.90 -5.73 25.43
CA ARG A 305 -0.15 -4.77 26.26
C ARG A 305 0.10 -5.29 27.68
N LYS A 306 1.12 -4.74 28.34
CA LYS A 306 1.38 -5.00 29.77
C LYS A 306 0.30 -4.37 30.65
N GLU A 307 0.12 -4.90 31.85
CA GLU A 307 -0.79 -4.31 32.84
C GLU A 307 -0.37 -2.87 33.16
N GLY A 308 -1.33 -1.94 33.17
CA GLY A 308 -1.08 -0.51 33.41
C GLY A 308 -0.76 0.33 32.16
N GLU A 309 -0.44 -0.31 31.03
CA GLU A 309 -0.23 0.42 29.77
C GLU A 309 -1.56 0.90 29.17
N PRO A 310 -1.59 2.11 28.56
CA PRO A 310 -2.78 2.63 27.89
C PRO A 310 -3.13 1.78 26.66
N GLU A 311 -4.40 1.84 26.26
CA GLU A 311 -4.84 1.24 25.00
C GLU A 311 -4.29 2.02 23.80
N LEU A 312 -3.87 1.28 22.77
CA LEU A 312 -3.57 1.87 21.47
C LEU A 312 -4.89 2.07 20.74
N PHE A 313 -5.00 3.17 20.01
CA PHE A 313 -6.19 3.53 19.26
C PHE A 313 -5.82 4.11 17.88
N ILE A 314 -6.80 4.10 16.98
CA ILE A 314 -6.68 4.79 15.69
C ILE A 314 -7.20 6.22 15.88
N PRO A 315 -6.41 7.27 15.57
CA PRO A 315 -6.84 8.66 15.69
C PRO A 315 -8.04 8.96 14.77
N SER A 316 -8.72 10.08 14.99
CA SER A 316 -9.80 10.55 14.13
C SER A 316 -9.34 10.67 12.68
N ASP A 317 -10.26 10.36 11.75
CA ASP A 317 -10.15 10.54 10.31
C ASP A 317 -9.96 12.01 9.86
N LYS A 318 -10.08 12.95 10.81
CA LYS A 318 -9.85 14.38 10.64
C LYS A 318 -8.43 14.81 11.01
N PHE A 319 -7.74 14.01 11.83
CA PHE A 319 -6.43 14.36 12.35
C PHE A 319 -5.39 14.32 11.23
N ARG A 320 -4.64 15.42 11.09
CA ARG A 320 -3.47 15.56 10.20
C ARG A 320 -3.73 15.11 8.75
N ARG A 321 -4.88 15.46 8.20
CA ARG A 321 -5.20 15.19 6.78
C ARG A 321 -4.53 16.21 5.88
N SER A 322 -3.90 15.73 4.81
CA SER A 322 -3.35 16.56 3.72
C SER A 322 -4.27 16.59 2.51
N ILE A 323 -5.20 15.63 2.41
CA ILE A 323 -6.12 15.49 1.28
C ILE A 323 -7.58 15.49 1.78
N GLY A 324 -8.48 16.11 1.00
CA GLY A 324 -9.93 16.08 1.22
C GLY A 324 -10.44 17.19 2.16
N LYS A 325 -11.65 16.99 2.69
CA LYS A 325 -12.45 17.98 3.42
C LYS A 325 -11.79 18.54 4.68
N TYR A 326 -10.83 17.81 5.25
CA TYR A 326 -10.09 18.19 6.45
C TYR A 326 -8.66 18.68 6.16
N ALA A 327 -8.25 18.72 4.90
CA ALA A 327 -6.94 19.23 4.50
C ALA A 327 -6.71 20.66 5.02
N GLY A 328 -5.55 20.88 5.66
CA GLY A 328 -5.16 22.18 6.20
C GLY A 328 -6.00 22.67 7.39
N LYS A 329 -6.82 21.80 8.01
CA LYS A 329 -7.58 22.12 9.23
C LYS A 329 -6.97 21.41 10.44
N ASN A 330 -6.91 22.11 11.56
CA ASN A 330 -6.35 21.57 12.80
C ASN A 330 -7.43 20.87 13.63
N TYR A 331 -7.33 19.55 13.74
CA TYR A 331 -8.17 18.70 14.58
C TYR A 331 -7.28 17.86 15.48
N THR A 332 -7.70 17.62 16.72
CA THR A 332 -6.97 16.72 17.64
C THR A 332 -7.08 15.25 17.21
N VAL A 333 -6.30 14.36 17.83
CA VAL A 333 -6.37 12.91 17.60
C VAL A 333 -7.75 12.32 17.96
N GLU A 334 -8.53 13.00 18.81
CA GLU A 334 -9.91 12.66 19.13
C GLU A 334 -10.92 13.20 18.09
N GLY A 335 -10.50 14.13 17.22
CA GLY A 335 -11.33 14.72 16.17
C GLY A 335 -12.03 16.03 16.57
N ASP A 336 -11.58 16.67 17.65
CA ASP A 336 -12.08 17.98 18.09
C ASP A 336 -11.37 19.12 17.34
N PRO A 337 -12.06 20.18 16.90
CA PRO A 337 -11.41 21.34 16.29
C PRO A 337 -10.42 21.98 17.27
N PHE A 338 -9.17 22.12 16.87
CA PHE A 338 -8.16 22.81 17.67
C PHE A 338 -8.36 24.33 17.56
N ARG A 339 -8.40 25.02 18.71
CA ARG A 339 -8.68 26.47 18.78
C ARG A 339 -7.50 27.32 19.25
N GLY A 340 -6.34 26.71 19.49
CA GLY A 340 -5.12 27.43 19.84
C GLY A 340 -4.49 28.13 18.64
N ASN A 341 -3.42 28.88 18.90
CA ASN A 341 -2.59 29.49 17.87
C ASN A 341 -1.61 28.47 17.25
N ASP A 342 -0.81 28.91 16.28
CA ASP A 342 0.13 28.04 15.55
C ASP A 342 1.20 27.44 16.47
N GLU A 343 1.73 28.21 17.44
CA GLU A 343 2.72 27.70 18.41
C GLU A 343 2.12 26.62 19.32
N GLU A 344 0.88 26.81 19.78
CA GLU A 344 0.15 25.84 20.59
C GLU A 344 -0.18 24.57 19.78
N TRP A 345 -0.43 24.72 18.48
CA TRP A 345 -0.67 23.60 17.57
C TRP A 345 0.61 22.78 17.35
N GLU A 346 1.76 23.42 17.09
CA GLU A 346 3.04 22.73 16.96
C GLU A 346 3.45 22.02 18.27
N ALA A 347 3.20 22.65 19.41
CA ALA A 347 3.41 22.02 20.72
C ALA A 347 2.48 20.80 20.92
N TYR A 348 1.22 20.90 20.48
CA TYR A 348 0.31 19.77 20.48
C TYR A 348 0.81 18.64 19.57
N LEU A 349 1.23 18.95 18.34
CA LEU A 349 1.78 17.97 17.40
C LEU A 349 2.99 17.25 17.98
N SER A 350 3.93 17.97 18.60
CA SER A 350 5.10 17.39 19.27
C SER A 350 4.73 16.46 20.44
N SER A 351 3.55 16.65 21.04
CA SER A 351 3.07 15.78 22.11
C SER A 351 2.43 14.47 21.59
N VAL A 352 1.93 14.45 20.35
CA VAL A 352 1.15 13.32 19.79
C VAL A 352 1.79 12.67 18.56
N LEU A 353 2.86 13.23 18.01
CA LEU A 353 3.66 12.68 16.92
C LEU A 353 5.11 12.44 17.38
N PRO A 354 5.87 11.58 16.68
CA PRO A 354 7.29 11.41 16.96
C PRO A 354 8.05 12.72 16.68
N THR A 355 8.88 13.13 17.62
CA THR A 355 9.84 14.23 17.48
C THR A 355 11.25 13.69 17.23
N ASP A 356 12.19 14.56 16.85
CA ASP A 356 13.61 14.17 16.72
C ASP A 356 14.17 13.57 18.04
N GLU A 357 13.72 14.08 19.20
CA GLU A 357 14.08 13.52 20.50
C GLU A 357 13.50 12.12 20.72
N ASP A 358 12.26 11.88 20.27
CA ASP A 358 11.68 10.54 20.28
C ASP A 358 12.48 9.59 19.37
N GLU A 359 12.85 10.02 18.16
CA GLU A 359 13.66 9.21 17.24
C GLU A 359 15.02 8.84 17.84
N GLU A 360 15.72 9.81 18.44
CA GLU A 360 16.98 9.54 19.14
C GLU A 360 16.80 8.54 20.30
N LEU A 361 15.74 8.71 21.10
CA LEU A 361 15.43 7.81 22.22
C LEU A 361 15.11 6.39 21.72
N LEU A 362 14.34 6.28 20.65
CA LEU A 362 13.99 5.00 20.04
C LEU A 362 15.25 4.27 19.56
N LEU A 363 16.05 4.91 18.71
CA LEU A 363 17.23 4.31 18.08
C LEU A 363 18.33 3.96 19.08
N ASN A 364 18.60 4.86 20.03
CA ASN A 364 19.76 4.73 20.92
C ASN A 364 19.45 4.02 22.24
N GLU A 365 18.18 3.96 22.67
CA GLU A 365 17.82 3.26 23.91
C GLU A 365 16.89 2.07 23.70
N TYR A 366 15.72 2.28 23.11
CA TYR A 366 14.71 1.22 23.04
C TYR A 366 15.14 0.10 22.09
N LEU A 367 15.57 0.43 20.87
CA LEU A 367 15.95 -0.58 19.87
C LEU A 367 17.28 -1.30 20.20
N LYS A 368 18.03 -0.83 21.21
CA LYS A 368 19.22 -1.51 21.75
C LYS A 368 18.90 -2.58 22.80
N LYS A 369 17.65 -2.63 23.27
CA LYS A 369 17.16 -3.65 24.23
C LYS A 369 16.49 -4.80 23.47
N GLU A 370 16.03 -5.83 24.18
CA GLU A 370 15.17 -6.87 23.60
C GLU A 370 13.75 -6.32 23.38
N TRP A 371 13.57 -5.46 22.38
CA TRP A 371 12.37 -4.63 22.20
C TRP A 371 11.20 -5.30 21.49
N ILE A 372 11.45 -6.44 20.83
CA ILE A 372 10.44 -7.23 20.12
C ILE A 372 10.51 -8.70 20.56
N GLN A 373 9.36 -9.36 20.72
CA GLN A 373 9.36 -10.79 21.04
C GLN A 373 10.07 -11.59 19.94
N TYR A 374 11.00 -12.46 20.33
CA TYR A 374 11.66 -13.38 19.40
C TYR A 374 10.64 -14.30 18.73
N ARG A 375 10.84 -14.54 17.44
CA ARG A 375 10.08 -15.53 16.66
C ARG A 375 11.07 -16.33 15.83
N GLU A 376 10.97 -17.65 15.93
CA GLU A 376 11.78 -18.55 15.13
C GLU A 376 11.26 -18.59 13.69
N TRP A 377 12.17 -18.52 12.72
CA TRP A 377 11.87 -18.83 11.33
C TRP A 377 11.67 -20.34 11.16
N LYS A 378 10.45 -20.76 10.83
CA LYS A 378 10.10 -22.19 10.64
C LYS A 378 10.15 -22.65 9.18
N GLY A 379 10.58 -21.80 8.26
CA GLY A 379 10.72 -22.14 6.84
C GLY A 379 12.06 -22.82 6.55
N ASN A 380 12.08 -23.69 5.54
CA ASN A 380 13.32 -24.16 4.92
C ASN A 380 14.00 -23.01 4.17
#